data_AF-A0A519UJ07-F1
#
_entry.id   AF-A0A519UJ07-F1
#
_cell.length_a   1.000
_cell.length_b   1.000
_cell.length_c   1.000
_cell.angle_alpha   90.00
_cell.angle_beta   90.00
_cell.angle_gamma   90.00
#
_symmetry.space_group_name_H-M   'P 1'
#
loop_
_entity.id
_entity.type
_entity.pdbx_description
1 polymer ?
#
loop_
_entity_poly.entity_id
_entity_poly.type
_entity_poly.pdbx_seq_one_letter_code
_entity_poly.pdbx_strand_id
1 'polypeptide(L)' 'PPLAPEAVQAAFQRLDLRVFTDSKALAEFLHAQTWAATNLLLMTSGTFDGLDLTALAAEVTA' A
#
# COMPACT_ATOMS: atom_id res chain seq x y z
N PRO A 1 16.24 4.08 12.74
CA PRO A 1 15.76 2.75 13.21
C PRO A 1 14.46 2.40 12.46
N PRO A 2 14.17 1.12 12.20
CA PRO A 2 12.88 0.73 11.63
C PRO A 2 11.74 1.10 12.59
N LEU A 3 10.63 1.59 12.04
CA LEU A 3 9.43 1.95 12.80
C LEU A 3 8.51 0.73 12.91
N ALA A 4 8.12 0.35 14.12
CA ALA A 4 7.20 -0.76 14.34
C ALA A 4 5.80 -0.43 13.79
N PRO A 5 5.12 -1.37 13.09
CA PRO A 5 3.75 -1.16 12.58
C PRO A 5 2.76 -0.69 13.65
N GLU A 6 2.87 -1.21 14.86
CA GLU A 6 1.99 -0.90 15.99
C GLU A 6 2.14 0.56 16.42
N ALA A 7 3.36 1.11 16.31
CA ALA A 7 3.61 2.52 16.62
C ALA A 7 2.91 3.45 15.60
N VAL A 8 2.88 3.06 14.31
CA VAL A 8 2.14 3.79 13.27
C VAL A 8 0.64 3.72 13.55
N GLN A 9 0.10 2.52 13.78
CA GLN A 9 -1.32 2.32 14.08
C GLN A 9 -1.78 3.14 15.29
N ALA A 10 -0.97 3.16 16.36
CA ALA A 10 -1.25 3.94 17.56
C ALA A 10 -1.21 5.45 17.28
N ALA A 11 -0.22 5.94 16.53
CA ALA A 11 -0.09 7.36 16.19
C ALA A 11 -1.26 7.89 15.34
N PHE A 12 -1.77 7.07 14.42
CA PHE A 12 -2.95 7.39 13.60
C PHE A 12 -4.29 7.01 14.25
N GLN A 13 -4.26 6.40 15.45
CA GLN A 13 -5.43 5.91 16.17
C GLN A 13 -6.33 4.97 15.33
N ARG A 14 -5.71 4.16 14.48
CA ARG A 14 -6.39 3.27 13.52
C ARG A 14 -5.71 1.91 13.51
N LEU A 15 -6.37 0.92 14.11
CA LEU A 15 -5.87 -0.45 14.21
C LEU A 15 -6.05 -1.26 12.91
N ASP A 16 -6.88 -0.78 12.00
CA ASP A 16 -7.13 -1.37 10.69
C ASP A 16 -6.11 -0.96 9.62
N LEU A 17 -5.17 -0.06 9.97
CA LEU A 17 -4.07 0.29 9.06
C LEU A 17 -3.14 -0.90 8.86
N ARG A 18 -2.91 -1.22 7.59
CA ARG A 18 -1.84 -2.14 7.17
C ARG A 18 -0.61 -1.31 6.84
N VAL A 19 0.50 -1.62 7.53
CA VAL A 19 1.78 -0.95 7.35
C VAL A 19 2.69 -1.86 6.54
N PHE A 20 3.20 -1.37 5.42
CA PHE A 20 4.15 -2.07 4.56
C PHE A 20 5.47 -1.29 4.55
N THR A 21 6.57 -1.99 4.75
CA THR A 21 7.94 -1.45 4.64
C THR A 21 8.72 -2.09 3.49
N ASP A 22 8.05 -2.89 2.67
CA ASP A 22 8.58 -3.60 1.50
C ASP A 22 7.59 -3.40 0.35
N SER A 23 8.08 -2.91 -0.79
CA SER A 23 7.28 -2.62 -1.97
C SER A 23 6.68 -3.87 -2.63
N LYS A 24 7.34 -5.03 -2.54
CA LYS A 24 6.82 -6.31 -3.02
C LYS A 24 5.65 -6.78 -2.16
N ALA A 25 5.76 -6.65 -0.84
CA ALA A 25 4.67 -7.00 0.07
C ALA A 25 3.42 -6.13 -0.19
N LEU A 26 3.61 -4.85 -0.53
CA LEU A 26 2.53 -3.96 -0.96
C LEU A 26 1.91 -4.44 -2.28
N ALA A 27 2.72 -4.76 -3.29
CA ALA A 27 2.24 -5.22 -4.59
C ALA A 27 1.45 -6.54 -4.46
N GLU A 28 2.01 -7.54 -3.78
CA GLU A 28 1.34 -8.82 -3.50
C GLU A 28 0.00 -8.61 -2.79
N PHE A 29 -0.02 -7.71 -1.80
CA PHE A 29 -1.24 -7.34 -1.12
C PHE A 29 -2.28 -6.77 -2.08
N LEU A 30 -1.91 -5.83 -2.96
CA LEU A 30 -2.84 -5.19 -3.91
C LEU A 30 -3.38 -6.17 -4.96
N HIS A 31 -2.57 -7.11 -5.45
CA HIS A 31 -3.01 -8.16 -6.39
C HIS A 31 -3.99 -9.16 -5.76
N ALA A 32 -3.93 -9.36 -4.44
CA ALA A 32 -4.85 -10.27 -3.74
C ALA A 32 -6.25 -9.69 -3.51
N GLN A 33 -6.45 -8.39 -3.77
CA GLN A 33 -7.72 -7.71 -3.50
C GLN A 33 -8.69 -7.82 -4.69
N THR A 34 -9.99 -7.77 -4.39
CA THR A 34 -11.04 -7.59 -5.40
C THR A 34 -11.45 -6.13 -5.45
N TRP A 35 -11.33 -5.51 -6.64
CA TRP A 35 -11.55 -4.08 -6.83
C TRP A 35 -12.92 -3.71 -7.42
N ALA A 36 -13.87 -4.66 -7.43
CA ALA A 36 -15.22 -4.43 -7.93
C ALA A 36 -15.86 -3.21 -7.22
N ALA A 37 -16.37 -2.25 -8.02
CA ALA A 37 -16.97 -1.01 -7.55
C ALA A 37 -16.10 -0.20 -6.56
N THR A 38 -14.78 -0.28 -6.68
CA THR A 38 -13.83 0.35 -5.75
C THR A 38 -12.91 1.31 -6.51
N ASN A 39 -12.61 2.47 -5.91
CA ASN A 39 -11.59 3.39 -6.41
C ASN A 39 -10.29 3.21 -5.62
N LEU A 40 -9.20 2.93 -6.31
CA LEU A 40 -7.86 2.86 -5.72
C LEU A 40 -7.17 4.23 -5.81
N LEU A 41 -6.88 4.84 -4.65
CA LEU A 41 -6.11 6.08 -4.54
C LEU A 41 -4.73 5.77 -3.96
N LEU A 42 -3.68 6.08 -4.72
CA LEU A 42 -2.29 6.00 -4.29
C LEU A 42 -1.71 7.41 -4.16
N MET A 43 -1.08 7.71 -3.03
CA MET A 43 -0.45 9.01 -2.76
C MET A 43 0.97 8.77 -2.26
N THR A 44 1.93 9.56 -2.77
CA THR A 44 3.33 9.45 -2.40
C THR A 44 4.05 10.78 -2.46
N SER A 45 5.02 10.94 -1.57
CA SER A 45 6.02 12.01 -1.60
C SER A 45 7.38 11.54 -2.14
N GLY A 46 7.48 10.30 -2.64
CA GLY A 46 8.70 9.66 -3.14
C GLY A 46 8.44 8.60 -4.22
N THR A 47 9.40 7.70 -4.44
CA THR A 47 9.40 6.78 -5.60
C THR A 47 8.94 5.35 -5.31
N PHE A 48 8.46 5.02 -4.10
CA PHE A 48 8.10 3.65 -3.68
C PHE A 48 9.17 2.59 -4.06
N ASP A 49 10.43 2.86 -3.77
CA ASP A 49 11.57 2.00 -4.16
C ASP A 49 11.69 1.74 -5.68
N GLY A 50 11.19 2.66 -6.51
CA GLY A 50 11.24 2.54 -7.96
C GLY A 50 10.10 1.71 -8.56
N LEU A 51 9.07 1.40 -7.78
CA LEU A 51 7.87 0.71 -8.26
C LEU A 51 7.11 1.58 -9.26
N ASP A 52 6.78 1.02 -10.43
CA ASP A 52 5.89 1.66 -11.39
C ASP A 52 4.44 1.53 -10.92
N LEU A 53 3.97 2.56 -10.22
CA LEU A 53 2.61 2.62 -9.70
C LEU A 53 1.55 2.64 -10.80
N THR A 54 1.88 3.17 -11.98
CA THR A 54 0.91 3.26 -13.08
C THR A 54 0.66 1.87 -13.64
N ALA A 55 1.75 1.12 -13.88
CA ALA A 55 1.67 -0.28 -14.29
C ALA A 55 0.93 -1.12 -13.22
N LEU A 56 1.34 -1.01 -11.95
CA LEU A 56 0.70 -1.73 -10.85
C LEU A 56 -0.80 -1.44 -10.75
N ALA A 57 -1.20 -0.17 -10.81
CA ALA A 57 -2.61 0.21 -10.75
C ALA A 57 -3.39 -0.43 -11.90
N ALA A 58 -2.85 -0.38 -13.13
CA ALA A 58 -3.48 -1.01 -14.28
C ALA A 58 -3.62 -2.54 -14.11
N GLU A 59 -2.59 -3.20 -13.57
CA GLU A 59 -2.59 -4.65 -13.35
C GLU A 59 -3.60 -5.09 -12.29
N VAL A 60 -3.76 -4.34 -11.21
CA VAL A 60 -4.67 -4.73 -10.11
C VAL A 60 -6.12 -4.34 -10.38
N THR A 61 -6.39 -3.32 -11.20
CA THR A 61 -7.76 -2.86 -11.48
C THR A 61 -8.34 -3.30 -12.82
N ALA A 62 -7.59 -4.05 -13.63
CA ALA A 62 -8.08 -4.65 -14.87
C ALA A 62 -9.16 -5.71 -14.60
#